data_AF-A0A2Y9B9T2-F1
#
_entry.id   AF-A0A2Y9B9T2-F1
#
_cell.length_a   1.000
_cell.length_b   1.000
_cell.length_c   1.000
_cell.angle_alpha   90.00
_cell.angle_beta   90.00
_cell.angle_gamma   90.00
#
_symmetry.space_group_name_H-M   'P 1'
#
loop_
_entity.id
_entity.type
_entity.pdbx_description
1 polymer ?
#
loop_
_entity_poly.entity_id
_entity_poly.type
_entity_poly.pdbx_seq_one_letter_code
_entity_poly.pdbx_strand_id
1 'polypeptide(L)' 'MRRMEFTMDRDGLVKIGDQVNVIEGKLPSSYYYTIEHAIAMSGNYPNRERLKTTRGTVVDIQSSLMGKCVILEFDE' A
#
# COMPACT_ATOMS: atom_id res chain seq x y z
N MET A 1 -5.17 13.19 -4.66
CA MET A 1 -4.24 12.12 -5.14
C MET A 1 -3.08 11.94 -4.17
N ARG A 2 -3.10 10.86 -3.41
CA ARG A 2 -2.11 10.52 -2.38
C ARG A 2 -1.32 9.29 -2.79
N ARG A 3 0.00 9.31 -2.59
CA ARG A 3 0.87 8.15 -2.87
C ARG A 3 1.36 7.53 -1.57
N MET A 4 1.36 6.21 -1.53
CA MET A 4 1.80 5.43 -0.37
C MET A 4 2.67 4.27 -0.82
N GLU A 5 3.71 3.99 -0.05
CA GLU A 5 4.62 2.88 -0.28
C GLU A 5 4.18 1.65 0.52
N PHE A 6 4.23 0.51 -0.15
CA PHE A 6 3.90 -0.79 0.41
C PHE A 6 5.05 -1.75 0.16
N THR A 7 5.58 -2.36 1.21
CA THR A 7 6.64 -3.35 1.11
C THR A 7 6.04 -4.72 0.84
N MET A 8 6.57 -5.42 -0.17
CA MET A 8 6.15 -6.77 -0.57
C MET A 8 7.30 -7.76 -0.42
N ASP A 9 6.96 -8.98 0.00
CA ASP A 9 7.91 -10.08 0.15
C ASP A 9 8.00 -10.94 -1.13
N ARG A 10 6.89 -11.06 -1.87
CA ARG A 10 6.76 -11.92 -3.05
C ARG A 10 6.64 -11.12 -4.33
N ASP A 11 7.30 -11.60 -5.38
CA ASP A 11 7.32 -10.95 -6.68
C ASP A 11 6.16 -11.35 -7.59
N GLY A 12 5.80 -10.45 -8.52
CA GLY A 12 4.85 -10.74 -9.59
C GLY A 12 3.38 -10.81 -9.17
N LEU A 13 3.04 -10.34 -7.97
CA LEU A 13 1.66 -10.35 -7.46
C LEU A 13 0.82 -9.16 -7.95
N VAL A 14 1.47 -8.06 -8.37
CA VAL A 14 0.83 -6.85 -8.89
C VAL A 14 1.64 -6.28 -10.05
N LYS A 15 0.97 -5.55 -10.96
CA LYS A 15 1.60 -4.81 -12.06
C LYS A 15 1.20 -3.34 -12.05
N ILE A 16 2.01 -2.50 -12.69
CA ILE A 16 1.69 -1.08 -12.87
C ILE A 16 0.38 -0.95 -13.66
N GLY A 17 -0.53 -0.12 -13.16
CA GLY A 17 -1.88 0.08 -13.69
C GLY A 17 -2.94 -0.80 -13.03
N ASP A 18 -2.58 -1.77 -12.18
CA ASP A 18 -3.58 -2.56 -11.46
C ASP A 18 -4.30 -1.71 -10.39
N GLN A 19 -5.62 -1.89 -10.31
CA GLN A 19 -6.39 -1.43 -9.17
C GLN A 19 -6.48 -2.55 -8.13
N VAL A 20 -6.02 -2.23 -6.92
CA VAL A 20 -6.07 -3.13 -5.78
C VAL A 20 -6.81 -2.47 -4.63
N ASN A 21 -7.45 -3.28 -3.79
CA ASN A 21 -7.97 -2.78 -2.52
C ASN A 21 -6.96 -3.02 -1.41
N VAL A 22 -7.02 -2.16 -0.40
CA VAL A 22 -6.28 -2.28 0.84
C VAL A 22 -7.23 -2.45 2.01
N ILE A 23 -6.81 -3.27 2.95
CA ILE A 23 -7.47 -3.51 4.22
C ILE A 23 -6.80 -2.62 5.27
N GLU A 24 -7.61 -1.88 6.03
CA GLU A 24 -7.14 -1.06 7.14
C GLU A 24 -6.91 -1.92 8.39
N GLY A 25 -5.73 -1.82 8.96
CA GLY A 25 -5.38 -2.32 10.28
C GLY A 25 -5.26 -1.16 11.28
N LYS A 26 -5.87 -1.31 12.46
CA LYS A 26 -5.87 -0.30 13.51
C LYS A 26 -4.89 -0.65 14.62
N LEU A 27 -3.98 0.28 14.92
CA LEU A 27 -3.11 0.28 16.09
C LEU A 27 -3.61 1.30 17.12
N PRO A 28 -3.14 1.28 18.37
CA PRO A 28 -3.59 2.20 19.43
C PRO A 28 -3.47 3.68 19.06
N SER A 29 -2.43 4.05 18.29
CA SER A 29 -2.13 5.44 17.91
C SER A 29 -1.93 5.64 16.40
N SER A 30 -2.13 4.61 15.59
CA SER A 30 -1.79 4.63 14.16
C SER A 30 -2.65 3.65 13.36
N TYR A 31 -2.56 3.74 12.04
CA TYR A 31 -3.20 2.84 11.09
C TYR A 31 -2.14 2.31 10.14
N TYR A 32 -2.29 1.08 9.70
CA TYR A 32 -1.50 0.51 8.62
C TYR A 32 -2.46 -0.09 7.59
N TYR A 33 -1.96 -0.29 6.38
CA TYR A 33 -2.76 -0.78 5.28
C TYR A 33 -2.07 -1.98 4.66
N THR A 34 -2.85 -2.99 4.34
CA THR A 34 -2.36 -4.21 3.72
C THR A 34 -3.13 -4.41 2.43
N ILE A 35 -2.43 -4.60 1.30
CA ILE A 35 -3.08 -4.99 0.05
C ILE A 35 -3.80 -6.33 0.29
N GLU A 36 -5.02 -6.49 -0.25
CA GLU A 36 -5.77 -7.75 -0.16
C GLU A 36 -4.90 -8.96 -0.48
N HIS A 37 -5.21 -10.11 0.13
CA HIS A 37 -4.40 -11.33 0.07
C HIS A 37 -3.00 -11.21 0.67
N ALA A 38 -2.75 -10.20 1.51
CA ALA A 38 -1.48 -9.98 2.20
C ALA A 38 -0.28 -9.86 1.22
N ILE A 39 -0.52 -9.25 0.07
CA ILE A 39 0.49 -9.08 -0.99
C ILE A 39 1.60 -8.13 -0.54
N ALA A 40 1.22 -6.99 0.05
CA ALA A 40 2.14 -5.97 0.52
C ALA A 40 1.55 -5.21 1.71
N MET A 41 2.40 -4.63 2.55
CA MET A 41 2.00 -3.84 3.73
C MET A 41 2.63 -2.46 3.71
N SER A 42 1.85 -1.45 4.10
CA SER A 42 2.34 -0.09 4.29
C SER A 42 3.05 0.06 5.63
N GLY A 43 3.74 1.19 5.78
CA GLY A 43 4.13 1.68 7.10
C GLY A 43 2.94 2.09 7.97
N ASN A 44 3.25 2.59 9.17
CA ASN A 44 2.26 3.13 10.11
C ASN A 44 2.00 4.60 9.84
N TYR A 45 0.73 4.99 9.78
CA TYR A 45 0.26 6.34 9.56
C TYR A 45 -0.53 6.85 10.77
N PRO A 46 -0.34 8.10 11.21
CA PRO A 46 -1.14 8.69 12.27
C PRO A 46 -2.60 8.91 11.81
N ASN A 47 -3.52 9.10 12.75
CA ASN A 47 -4.94 9.27 12.46
C ASN A 47 -5.27 10.40 11.47
N ARG A 48 -4.47 11.47 11.46
CA ARG A 48 -4.60 12.59 10.49
C ARG A 48 -4.31 12.18 9.04
N GLU A 49 -3.58 11.10 8.86
CA GLU A 49 -3.16 10.51 7.59
C GLU A 49 -3.93 9.20 7.34
N ARG A 50 -5.09 9.02 7.97
CA ARG A 50 -5.97 7.90 7.69
C ARG A 50 -6.53 8.02 6.27
N LEU A 51 -6.46 6.93 5.49
CA LEU A 51 -7.00 6.89 4.13
C LEU A 51 -8.53 7.04 4.18
N LYS A 52 -9.08 7.78 3.22
CA LYS A 52 -10.53 7.91 3.03
C LYS A 52 -11.07 6.85 2.09
N THR A 53 -10.24 6.39 1.16
CA THR A 53 -10.55 5.36 0.18
C THR A 53 -9.66 4.14 0.38
N THR A 54 -10.25 2.96 0.26
CA THR A 54 -9.54 1.67 0.35
C THR A 54 -9.06 1.19 -1.01
N ARG A 55 -9.29 1.94 -2.09
CA ARG A 55 -8.99 1.50 -3.46
C ARG A 55 -7.86 2.35 -4.04
N GLY A 56 -6.75 1.69 -4.37
CA GLY A 56 -5.54 2.33 -4.90
C GLY A 56 -5.14 1.75 -6.25
N THR A 57 -4.44 2.54 -7.04
CA THR A 57 -3.88 2.12 -8.33
C THR A 57 -2.36 2.01 -8.21
N VAL A 58 -1.78 0.92 -8.70
CA VAL A 58 -0.33 0.72 -8.72
C VAL A 58 0.27 1.65 -9.76
N VAL A 59 1.08 2.62 -9.32
CA VAL A 59 1.71 3.60 -10.22
C VAL A 59 3.20 3.33 -10.41
N ASP A 60 3.85 2.66 -9.45
CA ASP A 60 5.27 2.32 -9.53
C ASP A 60 5.57 1.03 -8.77
N ILE A 61 6.56 0.27 -9.24
CA ILE A 61 7.05 -0.93 -8.56
C ILE A 61 8.58 -0.86 -8.55
N GLN A 62 9.15 -0.73 -7.36
CA GLN A 62 10.57 -0.69 -7.13
C GLN A 62 11.05 -2.03 -6.58
N SER A 63 11.93 -2.69 -7.30
CA SER A 63 12.61 -3.90 -6.83
C SER A 63 14.08 -3.59 -6.56
N SER A 64 14.49 -3.64 -5.29
CA SER A 64 15.89 -3.52 -4.89
C SER A 64 16.42 -4.83 -4.29
N LEU A 65 17.75 -4.92 -4.16
CA LEU A 65 18.42 -6.06 -3.51
C LEU A 65 18.00 -6.27 -2.04
N MET A 66 17.50 -5.21 -1.38
CA MET A 66 17.09 -5.20 0.02
C MET A 66 15.59 -5.51 0.24
N GLY A 67 14.80 -5.57 -0.83
CA GLY A 67 13.35 -5.73 -0.73
C GLY A 67 12.63 -5.07 -1.89
N LYS A 68 11.32 -5.31 -1.98
CA LYS A 68 10.49 -4.76 -3.04
C LYS A 68 9.42 -3.86 -2.44
N CYS A 69 9.24 -2.69 -3.06
CA CYS A 69 8.27 -1.70 -2.67
C CYS A 69 7.36 -1.38 -3.85
N VAL A 70 6.07 -1.24 -3.58
CA VAL A 70 5.05 -0.87 -4.54
C VAL A 70 4.47 0.47 -4.12
N ILE A 71 4.32 1.39 -5.06
CA ILE A 71 3.69 2.68 -4.83
C ILE A 71 2.25 2.60 -5.32
N LEU A 72 1.32 2.78 -4.39
CA LEU A 72 -0.11 2.90 -4.67
C LEU A 72 -0.51 4.37 -4.64
N GLU A 73 -1.29 4.78 -5.64
CA GLU A 73 -1.94 6.08 -5.71
C GLU A 73 -3.43 5.95 -5.41
N PHE A 74 -3.89 6.74 -4.44
CA PHE A 74 -5.28 6.79 -3.98
C PHE A 74 -5.90 8.12 -4.43
N ASP A 75 -7.09 8.02 -5.02
CA ASP A 75 -7.91 9.18 -5.40
C ASP A 75 -8.74 9.63 -4.19
N GLU A 76 -8.13 10.48 -3.37
CA GLU A 76 -8.71 11.17 -2.21
C GLU A 76 -8.30 12.64 -2.14
#